data_AF-A0AAV0VSB2-F1
#
_entry.id   AF-A0AAV0VSB2-F1
#
_cell.length_a   1.000
_cell.length_b   1.000
_cell.length_c   1.000
_cell.angle_alpha   90.00
_cell.angle_beta   90.00
_cell.angle_gamma   90.00
#
_symmetry.space_group_name_H-M   'P 1'
#
loop_
_entity.id
_entity.type
_entity.pdbx_description
1 polymer ?
#
loop_
_entity_poly.entity_id
_entity_poly.type
_entity_poly.pdbx_seq_one_letter_code
_entity_poly.pdbx_strand_id
1 'polypeptide(L)'
;MPFVLDYVIIITVCFYLSNIGCRFQILNDFWTCLLPGLVSISGEWTDSELVMLMESIRLLHAELSQLFKIFSCSYGTLLLVFFVCCIIDVIYLIYLMIKLENVIRHVPLHMLNIQVVVFLMSVILAASWINEKKMKMVSYLRLTPISKLPVEVKLQIKMFLYQISMLESDEISAFGFFNINLNLVVSIAMLLMTGFSTLVQMKDHPIILALVNNTHIYHSNWENVYASNYSKNVTSH
;
A
#
# COMPACT_ATOMS: atom_id res chain seq x y z
N MET A 1 18.31 15.82 7.25
CA MET A 1 17.67 14.62 7.85
C MET A 1 16.24 14.45 7.32
N PRO A 2 16.03 14.03 6.06
CA PRO A 2 14.67 13.78 5.54
C PRO A 2 14.11 12.39 5.93
N PHE A 3 14.99 11.39 6.11
CA PHE A 3 14.61 9.98 6.20
C PHE A 3 13.87 9.54 7.47
N VAL A 4 13.96 10.27 8.58
CA VAL A 4 13.34 9.83 9.85
C VAL A 4 11.82 9.97 9.76
N LEU A 5 11.32 11.03 9.14
CA LEU A 5 9.88 11.27 9.02
C LEU A 5 9.22 10.25 8.09
N ASP A 6 9.83 9.97 6.93
CA ASP A 6 9.35 8.94 6.01
C ASP A 6 9.35 7.56 6.67
N TYR A 7 10.40 7.24 7.42
CA TYR A 7 10.50 5.98 8.16
C TYR A 7 9.40 5.85 9.24
N VAL A 8 9.16 6.91 10.01
CA VAL A 8 8.09 6.94 11.03
C VAL A 8 6.72 6.78 10.38
N ILE A 9 6.47 7.46 9.27
CA ILE A 9 5.22 7.36 8.51
C ILE A 9 5.01 5.92 8.04
N ILE A 10 6.02 5.32 7.42
CA ILE A 10 5.93 3.96 6.86
C ILE A 10 5.73 2.94 7.98
N ILE A 11 6.48 3.02 9.08
CA ILE A 11 6.28 2.15 10.24
C ILE A 11 4.86 2.29 10.78
N THR A 12 4.36 3.53 10.90
CA THR A 12 3.02 3.80 11.41
C THR A 12 1.96 3.18 10.49
N VAL A 13 2.08 3.38 9.18
CA VAL A 13 1.21 2.78 8.15
C VAL A 13 1.24 1.25 8.25
N CYS A 14 2.44 0.65 8.24
CA CYS A 14 2.61 -0.79 8.31
C CYS A 14 2.06 -1.37 9.62
N PHE A 15 2.25 -0.69 10.75
CA PHE A 15 1.71 -1.08 12.05
C PHE A 15 0.18 -1.11 12.01
N TYR A 16 -0.46 -0.04 11.51
CA TYR A 16 -1.92 0.03 11.41
C TYR A 16 -2.48 -1.02 10.46
N LEU A 17 -1.89 -1.18 9.28
CA LEU A 17 -2.27 -2.21 8.31
C LEU A 17 -2.18 -3.61 8.91
N SER A 18 -1.04 -3.93 9.54
CA SER A 18 -0.83 -5.22 10.21
C SER A 18 -1.85 -5.45 11.33
N ASN A 19 -2.14 -4.42 12.13
CA ASN A 19 -3.12 -4.51 13.21
C ASN A 19 -4.53 -4.83 12.67
N ILE A 20 -4.97 -4.14 11.62
CA ILE A 20 -6.27 -4.38 10.99
C ILE A 20 -6.32 -5.80 10.40
N GLY A 21 -5.28 -6.21 9.67
CA GLY A 21 -5.24 -7.54 9.07
C GLY A 21 -5.22 -8.67 10.08
N CYS A 22 -4.50 -8.51 11.20
CA CYS A 22 -4.54 -9.46 12.31
C CYS A 22 -5.94 -9.58 12.91
N ARG A 23 -6.70 -8.49 13.04
CA ARG A 23 -8.08 -8.54 13.55
C ARG A 23 -9.03 -9.24 12.58
N PHE A 24 -8.90 -9.00 11.27
CA PHE A 24 -9.65 -9.77 10.26
C PHE A 24 -9.26 -11.25 10.28
N GLN A 25 -7.98 -11.58 10.49
CA GLN A 25 -7.54 -12.96 10.64
C GLN A 25 -8.17 -13.63 11.87
N ILE A 26 -8.15 -12.98 13.04
CA ILE A 26 -8.80 -13.47 14.26
C ILE A 26 -10.30 -13.70 14.03
N LEU A 27 -10.97 -12.76 13.35
CA LEU A 27 -12.39 -12.89 13.01
C LEU A 27 -12.66 -14.10 12.11
N ASN A 28 -11.81 -14.33 11.11
CA ASN A 28 -11.89 -15.51 10.25
C ASN A 28 -11.68 -16.80 11.05
N ASP A 29 -10.72 -16.80 11.97
CA ASP A 29 -10.42 -17.97 12.80
C ASP A 29 -11.62 -18.31 13.69
N PHE A 30 -12.26 -17.32 14.32
CA PHE A 30 -13.51 -17.49 15.05
C PHE A 30 -14.62 -18.07 14.17
N TRP A 31 -14.78 -17.58 12.94
CA TRP A 31 -15.77 -18.11 12.02
C TRP A 31 -15.52 -19.56 11.63
N THR A 32 -14.26 -19.92 11.38
CA THR A 32 -13.90 -21.30 11.06
C THR A 32 -14.14 -22.25 12.22
N CYS A 33 -13.99 -21.80 13.47
CA CYS A 33 -14.38 -22.59 14.65
C CYS A 33 -15.90 -22.73 14.78
N LEU A 34 -16.68 -21.75 14.33
CA LEU A 34 -18.14 -21.79 14.36
C LEU A 34 -18.73 -22.74 13.31
N LEU A 35 -18.08 -22.87 12.14
CA LEU A 35 -18.59 -23.64 11.00
C LEU A 35 -18.83 -25.14 11.32
N PRO A 36 -17.96 -25.86 12.06
CA PRO A 36 -18.25 -27.20 12.56
C PRO A 36 -19.46 -27.25 13.50
N GLY A 37 -19.57 -26.28 14.43
CA GLY A 37 -20.68 -26.20 15.39
C GLY A 37 -22.05 -25.97 14.74
N LEU A 38 -22.08 -25.31 13.57
CA LEU A 38 -23.27 -25.15 12.73
C LEU A 38 -23.75 -26.48 12.10
N VAL A 39 -22.87 -27.47 11.93
CA VAL A 39 -23.18 -28.74 11.24
C VAL A 39 -23.39 -29.88 12.23
N SER A 40 -22.66 -29.89 13.35
CA SER A 40 -22.81 -30.88 14.44
C SER A 40 -23.63 -30.29 15.58
N ILE A 41 -24.95 -30.25 15.41
CA ILE A 41 -25.90 -29.95 16.51
C ILE A 41 -25.95 -31.18 17.43
N SER A 42 -24.89 -31.42 18.20
CA SER A 42 -24.87 -32.42 19.27
C SER A 42 -24.36 -31.78 20.56
N GLY A 43 -25.26 -31.10 21.26
CA GLY A 43 -25.24 -31.00 22.73
C GLY A 43 -24.56 -29.80 23.39
N GLU A 44 -23.65 -29.06 22.74
CA GLU A 44 -22.84 -28.04 23.44
C GLU A 44 -23.32 -26.59 23.33
N TRP A 45 -24.05 -26.21 22.26
CA TRP A 45 -24.47 -24.82 22.03
C TRP A 45 -25.97 -24.71 21.83
N THR A 46 -26.61 -23.74 22.47
CA THR A 46 -28.01 -23.39 22.21
C THR A 46 -28.14 -22.55 20.93
N ASP A 47 -29.27 -22.68 20.23
CA ASP A 47 -29.55 -21.88 19.03
C ASP A 47 -29.43 -20.36 19.30
N SER A 48 -29.81 -19.90 20.50
CA SER A 48 -29.69 -18.50 20.91
C SER A 48 -28.24 -18.03 21.08
N GLU A 49 -27.37 -18.86 21.67
CA GLU A 49 -25.95 -18.52 21.82
C GLU A 49 -25.26 -18.43 20.47
N LEU A 50 -25.59 -19.36 19.56
CA LEU A 50 -25.06 -19.36 18.21
C LEU A 50 -25.50 -18.11 17.44
N VAL A 51 -26.77 -17.71 17.54
CA VAL A 51 -27.29 -16.48 16.93
C VAL A 51 -26.61 -15.24 17.49
N MET A 52 -26.42 -15.14 18.81
CA MET A 52 -25.72 -14.00 19.42
C MET A 52 -24.25 -13.92 19.00
N LEU A 53 -23.56 -15.06 18.90
CA LEU A 53 -22.18 -15.11 18.45
C LEU A 53 -22.05 -14.69 16.98
N MET A 54 -22.93 -15.18 16.11
CA MET A 54 -22.97 -14.78 14.70
C MET A 54 -23.22 -13.28 14.53
N GLU A 55 -24.16 -12.73 15.30
CA GLU A 55 -24.43 -11.29 15.30
C GLU A 55 -23.21 -10.49 15.77
N SER A 56 -22.53 -10.95 16.84
CA SER A 56 -21.31 -10.31 17.35
C SER A 56 -20.18 -10.31 16.30
N ILE A 57 -19.99 -11.43 15.60
CA ILE A 57 -19.03 -11.53 14.48
C ILE A 57 -19.40 -10.58 13.35
N ARG A 58 -20.69 -10.52 12.98
CA ARG A 58 -21.19 -9.64 11.92
C ARG A 58 -20.94 -8.16 12.25
N LEU A 59 -21.22 -7.75 13.49
CA LEU A 59 -20.97 -6.39 13.97
C LEU A 59 -19.46 -6.07 13.99
N LEU A 60 -18.64 -6.99 14.49
CA LEU A 60 -17.19 -6.82 14.50
C LEU A 60 -16.61 -6.71 13.09
N HIS A 61 -17.14 -7.49 12.12
CA HIS A 61 -16.80 -7.34 10.71
C HIS A 61 -17.16 -5.95 10.17
N ALA A 62 -18.33 -5.42 10.55
CA ALA A 62 -18.79 -4.08 10.17
C ALA A 62 -17.83 -3.00 10.66
N GLU A 63 -17.50 -3.03 11.96
CA GLU A 63 -16.60 -2.07 12.60
C GLU A 63 -15.19 -2.15 12.03
N LEU A 64 -14.67 -3.35 11.79
CA LEU A 64 -13.36 -3.53 11.16
C LEU A 64 -13.34 -3.00 9.72
N SER A 65 -14.41 -3.24 8.96
CA SER A 65 -14.54 -2.71 7.59
C SER A 65 -14.63 -1.19 7.59
N GLN A 66 -15.33 -0.60 8.57
CA GLN A 66 -15.41 0.85 8.72
C GLN A 66 -14.06 1.45 9.14
N LEU A 67 -13.34 0.82 10.08
CA LEU A 67 -12.00 1.24 10.49
C LEU A 67 -11.02 1.20 9.30
N PHE A 68 -11.11 0.14 8.49
CA PHE A 68 -10.34 -0.01 7.27
C PHE A 68 -10.64 1.10 6.25
N LYS A 69 -11.91 1.47 6.09
CA LYS A 69 -12.34 2.58 5.24
C LYS A 69 -11.80 3.93 5.74
N ILE A 70 -11.89 4.18 7.04
CA ILE A 70 -11.34 5.40 7.67
C ILE A 70 -9.84 5.48 7.45
N PHE A 71 -9.13 4.36 7.60
CA PHE A 71 -7.70 4.28 7.29
C PHE A 71 -7.42 4.64 5.83
N SER A 72 -8.15 4.03 4.88
CA SER A 72 -7.98 4.30 3.45
C SER A 72 -8.26 5.77 3.11
N CYS A 73 -9.26 6.41 3.73
CA CYS A 73 -9.53 7.83 3.51
C CYS A 73 -8.46 8.73 4.14
N SER A 74 -7.99 8.41 5.35
CA SER A 74 -7.06 9.27 6.10
C SER A 74 -5.63 9.18 5.57
N TYR A 75 -5.16 7.96 5.31
CA TYR A 75 -3.80 7.70 4.84
C TYR A 75 -3.72 7.60 3.31
N GLY A 76 -4.84 7.53 2.59
CA GLY A 76 -4.86 7.39 1.13
C GLY A 76 -4.09 8.51 0.40
N THR A 77 -4.26 9.76 0.83
CA THR A 77 -3.52 10.90 0.24
C THR A 77 -2.03 10.82 0.52
N LEU A 78 -1.66 10.44 1.75
CA LEU A 78 -0.27 10.28 2.15
C LEU A 78 0.39 9.14 1.37
N LEU A 79 -0.32 8.02 1.19
CA LEU A 79 0.11 6.91 0.37
C LEU A 79 0.26 7.34 -1.10
N LEU A 80 -0.68 8.09 -1.65
CA LEU A 80 -0.59 8.60 -3.02
C LEU A 80 0.68 9.43 -3.23
N VAL A 81 0.93 10.42 -2.36
CA VAL A 81 2.13 11.26 -2.42
C VAL A 81 3.38 10.40 -2.29
N PHE A 82 3.40 9.47 -1.33
CA PHE A 82 4.49 8.53 -1.15
C PHE A 82 4.78 7.72 -2.43
N PHE A 83 3.78 7.07 -3.02
CA PHE A 83 3.92 6.29 -4.25
C PHE A 83 4.47 7.12 -5.42
N VAL A 84 3.95 8.34 -5.61
CA VAL A 84 4.41 9.24 -6.68
C VAL A 84 5.86 9.66 -6.46
N CYS A 85 6.22 10.09 -5.26
CA CYS A 85 7.59 10.47 -4.92
C CYS A 85 8.55 9.29 -5.12
N CYS A 86 8.20 8.10 -4.65
CA CYS A 86 9.02 6.90 -4.83
C CYS A 86 9.27 6.56 -6.30
N ILE A 87 8.24 6.67 -7.15
CA ILE A 87 8.39 6.41 -8.59
C ILE A 87 9.32 7.44 -9.24
N ILE A 88 9.17 8.73 -8.90
CA ILE A 88 10.05 9.79 -9.40
C ILE A 88 11.50 9.54 -8.98
N ASP A 89 11.73 9.19 -7.71
CA ASP A 89 13.07 8.91 -7.17
C ASP A 89 13.74 7.72 -7.87
N VAL A 90 12.98 6.64 -8.12
CA VAL A 90 13.48 5.46 -8.84
C VAL A 90 13.83 5.81 -10.29
N ILE A 91 12.96 6.54 -11.00
CA ILE A 91 13.22 6.99 -12.38
C ILE A 91 14.45 7.89 -12.45
N TYR A 92 14.57 8.84 -11.51
CA TYR A 92 15.73 9.74 -11.43
C TYR A 92 17.04 8.98 -11.19
N LEU A 93 17.03 7.96 -10.32
CA LEU A 93 18.20 7.13 -10.11
C LEU A 93 18.57 6.33 -11.36
N ILE A 94 17.59 5.76 -12.05
CA ILE A 94 17.81 5.06 -13.32
C ILE A 94 18.49 5.99 -14.33
N TYR A 95 18.01 7.24 -14.44
CA TYR A 95 18.64 8.25 -15.28
C TYR A 95 20.09 8.53 -14.88
N LEU A 96 20.37 8.69 -13.57
CA LEU A 96 21.73 8.88 -13.07
C LEU A 96 22.64 7.68 -13.39
N MET A 97 22.15 6.44 -13.29
CA MET A 97 22.92 5.26 -13.67
C MET A 97 23.29 5.24 -15.15
N ILE A 98 22.40 5.68 -16.03
CA ILE A 98 22.66 5.77 -17.48
C ILE A 98 23.72 6.86 -17.77
N LYS A 99 23.72 7.96 -17.01
CA LYS A 99 24.61 9.11 -17.23
C LYS A 99 25.99 8.92 -16.59
N LEU A 100 26.08 8.40 -15.38
CA LEU A 100 27.33 8.20 -14.66
C LEU A 100 27.77 6.73 -14.78
N GLU A 101 28.71 6.47 -15.67
CA GLU A 101 29.39 5.16 -15.85
C GLU A 101 30.07 4.62 -14.57
N ASN A 102 30.12 5.39 -13.47
CA ASN A 102 30.77 5.02 -12.21
C ASN A 102 29.78 4.60 -11.10
N VAL A 103 29.42 3.32 -11.12
CA VAL A 103 28.51 2.67 -10.15
C VAL A 103 29.01 2.74 -8.70
N ILE A 104 30.34 2.69 -8.49
CA ILE A 104 30.95 2.56 -7.14
C ILE A 104 30.74 3.81 -6.27
N ARG A 105 30.72 5.02 -6.86
CA ARG A 105 30.52 6.27 -6.10
C ARG A 105 29.07 6.48 -5.65
N HIS A 106 28.14 5.67 -6.15
CA HIS A 106 26.69 5.80 -5.94
C HIS A 106 26.10 4.71 -5.05
N VAL A 107 26.93 3.84 -4.45
CA VAL A 107 26.51 2.76 -3.54
C VAL A 107 25.56 3.23 -2.42
N PRO A 108 25.76 4.39 -1.75
CA PRO A 108 24.80 4.89 -0.75
C PRO A 108 23.42 5.22 -1.33
N LEU A 109 23.39 5.73 -2.56
CA LEU A 109 22.18 6.06 -3.31
C LEU A 109 21.41 4.78 -3.70
N HIS A 110 22.14 3.72 -4.06
CA HIS A 110 21.56 2.40 -4.33
C HIS A 110 20.95 1.74 -3.09
N MET A 111 21.57 1.86 -1.91
CA MET A 111 21.01 1.30 -0.67
C MET A 111 19.70 1.99 -0.24
N LEU A 112 19.63 3.31 -0.33
CA LEU A 112 18.39 4.07 -0.06
C LEU A 112 17.25 3.65 -1.00
N ASN A 113 17.56 3.36 -2.26
CA ASN A 113 16.57 2.89 -3.22
C ASN A 113 16.05 1.49 -2.92
N ILE A 114 16.90 0.56 -2.50
CA ILE A 114 16.46 -0.78 -2.07
C ILE A 114 15.47 -0.64 -0.91
N GLN A 115 15.78 0.24 0.06
CA GLN A 115 14.90 0.50 1.18
C GLN A 115 13.52 1.05 0.74
N VAL A 116 13.48 2.01 -0.19
CA VAL A 116 12.24 2.54 -0.76
C VAL A 116 11.42 1.45 -1.44
N VAL A 117 12.06 0.59 -2.25
CA VAL A 117 11.38 -0.53 -2.92
C VAL A 117 10.83 -1.52 -1.90
N VAL A 118 11.59 -1.86 -0.87
CA VAL A 118 11.14 -2.77 0.21
C VAL A 118 9.90 -2.19 0.93
N PHE A 119 9.89 -0.90 1.21
CA PHE A 119 8.74 -0.26 1.86
C PHE A 119 7.50 -0.23 0.97
N LEU A 120 7.67 0.12 -0.30
CA LEU A 120 6.59 0.09 -1.27
C LEU A 120 5.97 -1.31 -1.39
N MET A 121 6.81 -2.35 -1.49
CA MET A 121 6.36 -3.73 -1.51
C MET A 121 5.67 -4.14 -0.21
N SER A 122 6.17 -3.71 0.95
CA SER A 122 5.58 -4.03 2.26
C SER A 122 4.16 -3.48 2.40
N VAL A 123 3.94 -2.23 1.97
CA VAL A 123 2.61 -1.61 1.99
C VAL A 123 1.64 -2.34 1.05
N ILE A 124 2.09 -2.66 -0.18
CA ILE A 124 1.24 -3.37 -1.14
C ILE A 124 0.89 -4.77 -0.64
N LEU A 125 1.86 -5.50 -0.10
CA LEU A 125 1.64 -6.84 0.45
C LEU A 125 0.67 -6.80 1.63
N ALA A 126 0.86 -5.86 2.57
CA ALA A 126 -0.03 -5.71 3.71
C ALA A 126 -1.47 -5.36 3.27
N ALA A 127 -1.63 -4.41 2.36
CA ALA A 127 -2.94 -4.04 1.82
C ALA A 127 -3.64 -5.20 1.12
N SER A 128 -2.90 -5.94 0.29
CA SER A 128 -3.41 -7.11 -0.43
C SER A 128 -3.82 -8.23 0.52
N TRP A 129 -2.99 -8.49 1.53
CA TRP A 129 -3.26 -9.50 2.55
C TRP A 129 -4.51 -9.17 3.36
N ILE A 130 -4.71 -7.92 3.78
CA ILE A 130 -5.92 -7.51 4.50
C ILE A 130 -7.17 -7.73 3.63
N ASN A 131 -7.11 -7.34 2.35
CA ASN A 131 -8.22 -7.54 1.43
C ASN A 131 -8.56 -9.03 1.27
N GLU A 132 -7.54 -9.88 1.16
CA GLU A 132 -7.72 -11.34 1.14
C GLU A 132 -8.42 -11.83 2.42
N LYS A 133 -7.97 -11.38 3.60
CA LYS A 133 -8.58 -11.78 4.89
C LYS A 133 -10.02 -11.29 5.02
N LYS A 134 -10.31 -10.06 4.64
CA LYS A 134 -11.67 -9.53 4.58
C LYS A 134 -12.55 -10.40 3.67
N MET A 135 -12.06 -10.74 2.48
CA MET A 135 -12.81 -11.52 1.49
C MET A 135 -12.96 -13.01 1.84
N LYS A 136 -12.05 -13.56 2.65
CA LYS A 136 -12.11 -14.95 3.11
C LYS A 136 -13.37 -15.24 3.94
N MET A 137 -13.84 -14.27 4.73
CA MET A 137 -15.08 -14.40 5.48
C MET A 137 -16.29 -14.60 4.56
N VAL A 138 -16.31 -13.89 3.43
CA VAL A 138 -17.35 -13.99 2.40
C VAL A 138 -17.40 -15.39 1.79
N SER A 139 -16.22 -15.96 1.50
CA SER A 139 -16.16 -17.30 0.92
C SER A 139 -16.70 -18.34 1.90
N TYR A 140 -16.37 -18.25 3.20
CA TYR A 140 -16.93 -19.15 4.21
C TYR A 140 -18.45 -19.04 4.34
N LEU A 141 -18.99 -17.81 4.36
CA LEU A 141 -20.44 -17.57 4.38
C LEU A 141 -21.15 -18.17 3.17
N ARG A 142 -20.58 -17.99 1.96
CA ARG A 142 -21.14 -18.54 0.72
C ARG A 142 -21.08 -20.07 0.68
N LEU A 143 -20.09 -20.69 1.33
CA LEU A 143 -19.93 -22.14 1.41
C LEU A 143 -20.81 -22.80 2.48
N THR A 144 -21.42 -22.02 3.38
CA THR A 144 -22.23 -22.58 4.47
C THR A 144 -23.53 -23.18 3.92
N PRO A 145 -23.85 -24.47 4.18
CA PRO A 145 -25.07 -25.10 3.67
C PRO A 145 -26.31 -24.62 4.42
N ILE A 146 -26.90 -23.52 3.95
CA ILE A 146 -28.01 -22.81 4.62
C ILE A 146 -29.31 -23.63 4.69
N SER A 147 -29.49 -24.64 3.84
CA SER A 147 -30.75 -25.40 3.73
C SER A 147 -31.08 -26.24 4.95
N LYS A 148 -30.10 -26.65 5.75
CA LYS A 148 -30.26 -27.52 6.93
C LYS A 148 -30.21 -26.76 8.26
N LEU A 149 -30.02 -25.44 8.22
CA LEU A 149 -29.87 -24.62 9.42
C LEU A 149 -31.22 -24.16 9.99
N PRO A 150 -31.30 -23.91 11.32
CA PRO A 150 -32.46 -23.27 11.93
C PRO A 150 -32.79 -21.92 11.27
N VAL A 151 -34.07 -21.54 11.31
CA VAL A 151 -34.57 -20.34 10.62
C VAL A 151 -33.84 -19.07 11.06
N GLU A 152 -33.57 -18.93 12.36
CA GLU A 152 -32.91 -17.74 12.92
C GLU A 152 -31.46 -17.63 12.45
N VAL A 153 -30.71 -18.74 12.48
CA VAL A 153 -29.34 -18.84 11.97
C VAL A 153 -29.28 -18.50 10.47
N LYS A 154 -30.25 -19.00 9.71
CA LYS A 154 -30.40 -18.72 8.28
C LYS A 154 -30.65 -17.23 8.01
N LEU A 155 -31.42 -16.56 8.86
CA LEU A 155 -31.65 -15.12 8.76
C LEU A 155 -30.35 -14.35 9.01
N GLN A 156 -29.59 -14.71 10.05
CA GLN A 156 -28.30 -14.08 10.38
C GLN A 156 -27.28 -14.20 9.25
N ILE A 157 -27.14 -15.38 8.65
CA ILE A 157 -26.25 -15.59 7.49
C ILE A 157 -26.65 -14.69 6.32
N LYS A 158 -27.96 -14.56 6.04
CA LYS A 158 -28.45 -13.70 4.95
C LYS A 158 -28.18 -12.22 5.21
N MET A 159 -28.43 -11.74 6.43
CA MET A 159 -28.12 -10.36 6.83
C MET A 159 -26.62 -10.07 6.69
N PHE A 160 -25.77 -11.02 7.10
CA PHE A 160 -24.34 -10.87 6.98
C PHE A 160 -23.87 -10.84 5.53
N LEU A 161 -24.35 -11.76 4.68
CA LEU A 161 -24.07 -11.75 3.24
C LEU A 161 -24.48 -10.42 2.59
N TYR A 162 -25.65 -9.89 2.95
CA TYR A 162 -26.13 -8.61 2.44
C TYR A 162 -25.20 -7.45 2.83
N GLN A 163 -24.84 -7.35 4.12
CA GLN A 163 -23.92 -6.33 4.61
C GLN A 163 -22.56 -6.41 3.91
N ILE A 164 -22.01 -7.61 3.76
CA ILE A 164 -20.74 -7.83 3.07
C ILE A 164 -20.84 -7.41 1.61
N SER A 165 -21.93 -7.72 0.91
CA SER A 165 -22.09 -7.33 -0.50
C SER A 165 -22.06 -5.81 -0.69
N MET A 166 -22.55 -5.05 0.29
CA MET A 166 -22.42 -3.59 0.28
C MET A 166 -20.99 -3.10 0.56
N LEU A 167 -20.16 -3.92 1.21
CA LEU A 167 -18.78 -3.62 1.60
C LEU A 167 -17.74 -4.24 0.65
N GLU A 168 -18.15 -5.05 -0.32
CA GLU A 168 -17.28 -5.86 -1.21
C GLU A 168 -16.38 -4.97 -2.09
N SER A 169 -16.79 -3.73 -2.36
CA SER A 169 -16.04 -2.76 -3.17
C SER A 169 -14.98 -1.95 -2.42
N ASP A 170 -14.96 -2.00 -1.08
CA ASP A 170 -14.07 -1.16 -0.27
C ASP A 170 -12.68 -1.83 -0.15
N GLU A 171 -11.88 -1.79 -1.23
CA GLU A 171 -10.43 -2.07 -1.19
C GLU A 171 -9.66 -0.85 -0.67
N ILE A 172 -8.40 -1.04 -0.21
CA ILE A 172 -7.54 0.12 0.06
C ILE A 172 -7.28 0.84 -1.25
N SER A 173 -7.56 2.13 -1.29
CA SER A 173 -7.19 2.99 -2.41
C SER A 173 -6.27 4.13 -1.96
N ALA A 174 -5.34 4.50 -2.85
CA ALA A 174 -4.56 5.73 -2.71
C ALA A 174 -5.42 6.92 -3.13
N PHE A 175 -6.22 7.43 -2.18
CA PHE A 175 -7.12 8.58 -2.40
C PHE A 175 -8.07 8.40 -3.60
N GLY A 176 -8.55 7.16 -3.83
CA GLY A 176 -9.43 6.82 -4.94
C GLY A 176 -8.78 6.79 -6.34
N PHE A 177 -7.48 7.09 -6.48
CA PHE A 177 -6.80 7.04 -7.79
C PHE A 177 -6.52 5.61 -8.26
N PHE A 178 -6.00 4.77 -7.37
CA PHE A 178 -5.72 3.37 -7.66
C PHE A 178 -5.87 2.52 -6.40
N ASN A 179 -6.23 1.25 -6.59
CA ASN A 179 -6.29 0.27 -5.51
C ASN A 179 -4.88 -0.24 -5.18
N ILE A 180 -4.59 -0.33 -3.89
CA ILE A 180 -3.32 -0.83 -3.38
C ILE A 180 -3.45 -2.35 -3.24
N ASN A 181 -3.18 -3.06 -4.33
CA ASN A 181 -3.20 -4.51 -4.40
C ASN A 181 -2.02 -5.05 -5.24
N LEU A 182 -1.86 -6.37 -5.34
CA LEU A 182 -0.75 -6.98 -6.08
C LEU A 182 -0.69 -6.59 -7.57
N ASN A 183 -1.81 -6.20 -8.19
CA ASN A 183 -1.81 -5.72 -9.58
C ASN A 183 -1.05 -4.40 -9.73
N LEU A 184 -0.95 -3.62 -8.65
CA LEU A 184 -0.14 -2.40 -8.62
C LEU A 184 1.34 -2.70 -8.82
N VAL A 185 1.86 -3.81 -8.29
CA VAL A 185 3.27 -4.23 -8.47
C VAL A 185 3.57 -4.43 -9.96
N VAL A 186 2.68 -5.13 -10.67
CA VAL A 186 2.81 -5.37 -12.11
C VAL A 186 2.77 -4.05 -12.87
N SER A 187 1.88 -3.14 -12.49
CA SER A 187 1.75 -1.82 -13.11
C SER A 187 3.00 -0.97 -12.91
N ILE A 188 3.58 -0.98 -11.71
CA ILE A 188 4.84 -0.27 -11.40
C ILE A 188 6.01 -0.90 -12.17
N ALA A 189 6.11 -2.23 -12.22
CA ALA A 189 7.16 -2.91 -12.99
C ALA A 189 7.08 -2.56 -14.48
N MET A 190 5.89 -2.58 -15.06
CA MET A 190 5.67 -2.16 -16.46
C MET A 190 6.07 -0.70 -16.67
N LEU A 191 5.65 0.20 -15.78
CA LEU A 191 6.00 1.62 -15.84
C LEU A 191 7.52 1.84 -15.80
N LEU A 192 8.22 1.12 -14.90
CA LEU A 192 9.68 1.21 -14.78
C LEU A 192 10.40 0.65 -16.00
N MET A 193 9.95 -0.48 -16.55
CA MET A 193 10.53 -1.07 -17.77
C MET A 193 10.34 -0.16 -18.98
N THR A 194 9.12 0.38 -19.16
CA THR A 194 8.85 1.35 -20.23
C THR A 194 9.65 2.62 -20.04
N GLY A 195 9.66 3.19 -18.83
CA GLY A 195 10.43 4.40 -18.51
C GLY A 195 11.93 4.21 -18.74
N PHE A 196 12.49 3.08 -18.32
CA PHE A 196 13.88 2.72 -18.60
C PHE A 196 14.16 2.64 -20.11
N SER A 197 13.34 1.89 -20.86
CA SER A 197 13.51 1.77 -22.31
C SER A 197 13.45 3.13 -23.01
N THR A 198 12.51 3.98 -22.61
CA THR A 198 12.38 5.34 -23.13
C THR A 198 13.59 6.22 -22.78
N LEU A 199 14.11 6.14 -21.55
CA LEU A 199 15.32 6.89 -21.15
C LEU A 199 16.55 6.46 -21.95
N VAL A 200 16.71 5.16 -22.20
CA VAL A 200 17.81 4.63 -23.02
C VAL A 200 17.66 5.10 -24.47
N GLN A 201 16.47 4.99 -25.05
CA GLN A 201 16.19 5.44 -26.43
C GLN A 201 16.40 6.95 -26.61
N MET A 202 16.04 7.76 -25.61
CA MET A 202 16.15 9.23 -25.67
C MET A 202 17.50 9.76 -25.19
N LYS A 203 18.46 8.92 -24.78
CA LYS A 203 19.75 9.35 -24.20
C LYS A 203 20.46 10.40 -25.06
N ASP A 204 20.49 10.18 -26.37
CA ASP A 204 21.17 11.05 -27.33
C ASP A 204 20.21 11.99 -28.08
N HIS A 205 18.95 12.09 -27.62
CA HIS A 205 17.96 12.94 -28.25
C HIS A 205 18.32 14.42 -28.07
N PRO A 206 18.23 15.28 -29.12
CA PRO A 206 18.65 16.68 -29.06
C PRO A 206 18.02 17.47 -27.90
N ILE A 207 16.76 17.19 -27.57
CA ILE A 207 16.05 17.83 -26.44
C ILE A 207 16.70 17.47 -25.10
N ILE A 208 17.05 16.21 -24.88
CA ILE A 208 17.68 15.75 -23.63
C ILE A 208 19.09 16.32 -23.52
N LEU A 209 19.85 16.31 -24.61
CA LEU A 209 21.19 16.91 -24.65
C LEU A 209 21.14 18.42 -24.36
N ALA A 210 20.17 19.15 -24.96
CA ALA A 210 19.96 20.57 -24.69
C ALA A 210 19.58 20.83 -23.22
N LEU A 211 18.68 20.03 -22.65
CA LEU A 211 18.29 20.12 -21.25
C LEU A 211 19.49 19.91 -20.31
N VAL A 212 20.32 18.90 -20.59
CA VAL A 212 21.53 18.60 -19.81
C VAL A 212 22.55 19.73 -19.90
N ASN A 213 22.84 20.22 -21.10
CA ASN A 213 23.78 21.34 -21.29
C ASN A 213 23.30 22.61 -20.59
N ASN A 214 22.03 22.96 -20.73
CA ASN A 214 21.45 24.11 -20.03
C ASN A 214 21.55 23.98 -18.51
N THR A 215 21.35 22.77 -17.98
CA THR A 215 21.49 22.49 -16.54
C THR A 215 22.94 22.66 -16.09
N HIS A 216 23.92 22.17 -16.86
CA HIS A 216 25.35 22.38 -16.57
C HIS A 216 25.74 23.85 -16.61
N ILE A 217 25.27 24.61 -17.61
CA ILE A 217 25.50 26.05 -17.73
C ILE A 217 24.90 26.80 -16.55
N TYR A 218 23.68 26.44 -16.13
CA TYR A 218 23.04 27.05 -14.98
C TYR A 218 23.84 26.78 -13.69
N HIS A 219 24.29 25.55 -13.48
CA HIS A 219 25.06 25.18 -12.30
C HIS A 219 26.40 25.91 -12.21
N SER A 220 27.16 25.97 -13.32
CA SER A 220 28.44 26.68 -13.35
C SER A 220 28.28 28.19 -13.13
N ASN A 221 27.24 28.81 -13.69
CA ASN A 221 26.92 30.21 -13.43
C ASN A 221 26.61 30.44 -11.95
N TRP A 222 25.86 29.54 -11.32
CA TRP A 222 25.53 29.64 -9.89
C TRP A 222 26.78 29.53 -9.00
N GLU A 223 27.67 28.56 -9.27
CA GLU A 223 28.94 28.43 -8.53
C GLU A 223 29.83 29.67 -8.68
N ASN A 224 29.93 30.22 -9.91
CA ASN A 224 30.70 31.43 -10.18
C ASN A 224 30.15 32.65 -9.43
N VAL A 225 28.82 32.81 -9.36
CA VAL A 225 28.18 33.87 -8.57
C VAL A 225 28.51 33.70 -7.09
N TYR A 226 28.39 32.48 -6.57
CA TYR A 226 28.69 32.19 -5.17
C TYR A 226 30.16 32.47 -4.81
N ALA A 227 31.09 32.03 -5.66
CA ALA A 227 32.53 32.27 -5.49
C ALA A 227 32.87 33.77 -5.56
N SER A 228 32.23 34.53 -6.45
CA SER A 228 32.44 35.98 -6.59
C SER A 228 31.93 36.79 -5.39
N ASN A 229 30.83 36.35 -4.77
CA ASN A 229 30.30 36.97 -3.56
C ASN A 229 31.18 36.67 -2.34
N TYR A 230 31.75 35.47 -2.28
CA TYR A 230 32.68 35.10 -1.21
C TYR A 230 33.99 35.90 -1.28
N SER A 231 34.56 36.09 -2.48
CA SER A 231 35.80 36.86 -2.65
C SER A 231 35.65 38.35 -2.38
N LYS A 232 34.47 38.94 -2.65
CA LYS A 232 34.15 40.32 -2.28
C LYS A 232 34.03 40.54 -0.77
N ASN A 233 33.50 39.57 -0.03
CA ASN A 233 33.37 39.66 1.43
C ASN A 233 34.69 39.45 2.18
N VAL A 234 35.67 38.75 1.58
CA VAL A 234 37.00 38.55 2.17
C VAL A 234 37.91 39.77 1.95
N THR A 235 37.69 40.54 0.90
CA THR A 235 38.48 41.75 0.59
C THR A 235 37.95 43.02 1.25
N SER A 236 36.82 42.95 1.95
CA SER A 236 36.19 44.07 2.67
C SER A 236 36.47 44.11 4.18
N HIS A 237 37.43 43.33 4.69
CA HIS A 237 37.88 43.33 6.09
C HIS A 237 39.33 43.78 6.24
#